data_AF-A0A1Q3DB04-F1
#
_entry.id   AF-A0A1Q3DB04-F1
#
_cell.length_a   1.000
_cell.length_b   1.000
_cell.length_c   1.000
_cell.angle_alpha   90.00
_cell.angle_beta   90.00
_cell.angle_gamma   90.00
#
_symmetry.space_group_name_H-M   'P 1'
#
loop_
_entity.id
_entity.type
_entity.pdbx_description
1 polymer ?
#
loop_
_entity_poly.entity_id
_entity_poly.type
_entity_poly.pdbx_seq_one_letter_code
_entity_poly.pdbx_strand_id
1 'polypeptide(L)'
;MDQAVTNLALSSETLLKAALSLRDQVVEVTWRGGGGGGTGTGLSVDPTIYSGLLGTAFTSLRSYEVTGNQQDLLSSSQIIDTYDSIAAASTRHVTFLCGRGGIYALGAVVANYKGDHQRRDFFLNLFLELAQERALPIGAEEGGLGMSYDLLYGRAGFLWAALFINKHLGQEAVPTDILVPIVDAVLAGGRDGASDNTACPLMYRWHGTRYWGAANGLAGILQVLLHFSLSQQDAEDVKGTLRYMMSHRFPHSGNYPSREGNPRDKLVQWSHGATNMVMTLSKASQVFPKDREFRDGAIEAGEVVWKNGLVKKVGLADGVTGNAYAFLSLYRLTGESLYKDRAKAFAGFLYHNARKLVADGHELGADHGYSLFHGLAGTACLWFDLLAPENSSFPGYEL
;
A
#
# COMPACT_ATOMS: atom_id res chain seq x y z
N MET A 1 -14.13 31.52 -25.92
CA MET A 1 -14.04 30.10 -26.30
C MET A 1 -12.69 29.91 -26.97
N ASP A 2 -11.68 29.53 -26.19
CA ASP A 2 -10.40 29.08 -26.74
C ASP A 2 -10.45 27.56 -26.89
N GLN A 3 -10.50 27.11 -28.14
CA GLN A 3 -10.54 25.70 -28.55
C GLN A 3 -9.14 25.05 -28.52
N ALA A 4 -8.34 25.32 -27.48
CA ALA A 4 -6.98 24.80 -27.33
C ALA A 4 -6.74 24.05 -26.00
N VAL A 5 -7.80 23.54 -25.37
CA VAL A 5 -7.71 22.48 -24.35
C VAL A 5 -8.26 21.19 -24.96
N THR A 6 -7.62 20.76 -26.04
CA THR A 6 -7.90 19.48 -26.71
C THR A 6 -7.27 18.36 -25.88
N ASN A 7 -8.11 17.65 -25.10
CA ASN A 7 -7.92 16.28 -24.60
C ASN A 7 -6.47 15.84 -24.28
N LEU A 8 -5.96 16.23 -23.11
CA LEU A 8 -4.82 15.57 -22.45
C LEU A 8 -5.20 14.19 -21.85
N ALA A 9 -6.46 13.77 -21.99
CA ALA A 9 -6.93 12.48 -21.49
C ALA A 9 -6.46 11.36 -22.42
N LEU A 10 -5.51 10.54 -21.94
CA LEU A 10 -5.08 9.32 -22.63
C LEU A 10 -6.30 8.40 -22.85
N SER A 11 -6.43 7.87 -24.07
CA SER A 11 -7.44 6.86 -24.36
C SER A 11 -7.17 5.57 -23.57
N SER A 12 -8.20 4.77 -23.30
CA SER A 12 -8.03 3.47 -22.61
C SER A 12 -7.06 2.55 -23.37
N GLU A 13 -7.08 2.58 -24.70
CA GLU A 13 -6.15 1.82 -25.53
C GLU A 13 -4.70 2.30 -25.36
N THR A 14 -4.49 3.62 -25.33
CA THR A 14 -3.17 4.22 -25.09
C THR A 14 -2.65 3.87 -23.70
N LEU A 15 -3.50 3.97 -22.66
CA LEU A 15 -3.15 3.59 -21.30
C LEU A 15 -2.77 2.11 -21.19
N LEU A 16 -3.57 1.22 -21.80
CA LEU A 16 -3.27 -0.21 -21.79
C LEU A 16 -1.93 -0.53 -22.47
N LYS A 17 -1.67 0.03 -23.65
CA LYS A 17 -0.38 -0.14 -24.34
C LYS A 17 0.79 0.39 -23.51
N ALA A 18 0.62 1.53 -22.85
CA ALA A 18 1.64 2.12 -21.97
C ALA A 18 1.89 1.25 -20.74
N ALA A 19 0.83 0.73 -20.10
CA ALA A 19 0.91 -0.16 -18.94
C ALA A 19 1.65 -1.46 -19.28
N LEU A 20 1.28 -2.11 -20.38
CA LEU A 20 1.94 -3.32 -20.87
C LEU A 20 3.41 -3.06 -21.19
N SER A 21 3.72 -1.99 -21.92
CA SER A 21 5.12 -1.65 -22.26
C SER A 21 5.97 -1.38 -21.02
N LEU A 22 5.42 -0.67 -20.03
CA LEU A 22 6.14 -0.36 -18.79
C LEU A 22 6.33 -1.61 -17.93
N ARG A 23 5.31 -2.47 -17.86
CA ARG A 23 5.40 -3.77 -17.19
C ARG A 23 6.49 -4.64 -17.82
N ASP A 24 6.50 -4.77 -19.15
CA ASP A 24 7.50 -5.57 -19.86
C ASP A 24 8.91 -5.04 -19.57
N GLN A 25 9.08 -3.71 -19.53
CA GLN A 25 10.34 -3.08 -19.15
C GLN A 25 10.75 -3.40 -17.70
N VAL A 26 9.81 -3.36 -16.75
CA VAL A 26 10.07 -3.74 -15.34
C VAL A 26 10.53 -5.19 -15.26
N VAL A 27 9.82 -6.13 -15.92
CA VAL A 27 10.20 -7.56 -15.93
C VAL A 27 11.57 -7.74 -16.59
N GLU A 28 11.83 -7.07 -17.70
CA GLU A 28 13.10 -7.18 -18.40
C GLU A 28 14.26 -6.70 -17.51
N VAL A 29 14.15 -5.55 -16.85
CA VAL A 29 15.24 -5.01 -16.03
C VAL A 29 15.42 -5.78 -14.72
N THR A 30 14.33 -6.06 -14.00
CA THR A 30 14.41 -6.61 -12.63
C THR A 30 14.56 -8.12 -12.61
N TRP A 31 14.01 -8.83 -13.59
CA TRP A 31 14.00 -10.30 -13.61
C TRP A 31 14.97 -10.88 -14.64
N ARG A 32 14.93 -10.43 -15.90
CA ARG A 32 15.72 -11.04 -16.98
C ARG A 32 17.14 -10.48 -17.11
N GLY A 33 17.29 -9.17 -17.02
CA GLY A 33 18.55 -8.44 -17.16
C GLY A 33 19.42 -8.43 -15.91
N GLY A 34 18.82 -8.67 -14.72
CA GLY A 34 19.51 -8.73 -13.43
C GLY A 34 20.18 -10.07 -13.09
N GLY A 35 20.28 -11.01 -14.06
CA GLY A 35 20.90 -12.33 -13.83
C GLY A 35 19.94 -13.43 -13.38
N GLY A 36 18.63 -13.28 -13.53
CA GLY A 36 17.62 -14.32 -13.23
C GLY A 36 17.61 -15.51 -14.22
N GLY A 37 18.49 -15.50 -15.22
CA GLY A 37 18.65 -16.57 -16.20
C GLY A 37 20.09 -17.09 -16.25
N GLY A 38 20.52 -17.82 -15.23
CA GLY A 38 21.77 -18.59 -15.26
C GLY A 38 22.98 -17.88 -14.64
N THR A 39 23.48 -18.49 -13.56
CA THR A 39 24.90 -18.48 -13.13
C THR A 39 25.67 -17.16 -13.29
N GLY A 40 25.55 -16.25 -12.32
CA GLY A 40 26.43 -15.08 -12.28
C GLY A 40 26.19 -14.12 -11.11
N THR A 41 27.10 -14.18 -10.12
CA THR A 41 27.43 -13.14 -9.13
C THR A 41 26.39 -12.71 -8.08
N GLY A 42 26.38 -13.42 -6.95
CA GLY A 42 26.66 -12.88 -5.60
C GLY A 42 25.94 -11.66 -5.02
N LEU A 43 24.89 -11.11 -5.64
CA LEU A 43 24.07 -10.03 -5.06
C LEU A 43 22.78 -10.63 -4.48
N SER A 44 22.60 -10.47 -3.17
CA SER A 44 21.38 -10.83 -2.44
C SER A 44 20.19 -10.04 -3.02
N VAL A 45 19.39 -10.65 -3.89
CA VAL A 45 18.22 -10.02 -4.49
C VAL A 45 17.17 -9.74 -3.41
N ASP A 46 16.76 -8.48 -3.27
CA ASP A 46 15.70 -8.05 -2.34
C ASP A 46 14.38 -8.79 -2.67
N PRO A 47 13.86 -9.63 -1.76
CA PRO A 47 12.63 -10.40 -2.01
C PRO A 47 11.36 -9.63 -1.69
N THR A 48 11.42 -8.37 -1.25
CA THR A 48 10.25 -7.65 -0.74
C THR A 48 9.30 -7.20 -1.85
N ILE A 49 8.03 -6.98 -1.51
CA ILE A 49 7.05 -6.35 -2.43
C ILE A 49 7.37 -4.87 -2.61
N TYR A 50 7.85 -4.22 -1.55
CA TYR A 50 8.08 -2.78 -1.50
C TYR A 50 9.13 -2.31 -2.52
N SER A 51 10.36 -2.83 -2.39
CA SER A 51 11.49 -2.45 -3.26
C SER A 51 12.01 -3.58 -4.15
N GLY A 52 11.65 -4.83 -3.82
CA GLY A 52 12.25 -6.02 -4.39
C GLY A 52 11.50 -6.68 -5.55
N LEU A 53 11.91 -7.91 -5.85
CA LEU A 53 11.45 -8.67 -7.01
C LEU A 53 9.97 -9.10 -6.89
N LEU A 54 9.43 -9.24 -5.68
CA LEU A 54 8.01 -9.49 -5.52
C LEU A 54 7.15 -8.29 -5.95
N GLY A 55 7.70 -7.07 -5.98
CA GLY A 55 7.04 -5.93 -6.61
C GLY A 55 6.81 -6.15 -8.11
N THR A 56 7.76 -6.80 -8.79
CA THR A 56 7.64 -7.23 -10.19
C THR A 56 6.62 -8.35 -10.36
N ALA A 57 6.59 -9.32 -9.45
CA ALA A 57 5.58 -10.38 -9.45
C ALA A 57 4.17 -9.80 -9.27
N PHE A 58 4.00 -8.86 -8.34
CA PHE A 58 2.74 -8.18 -8.10
C PHE A 58 2.29 -7.38 -9.33
N THR A 59 3.20 -6.66 -9.98
CA THR A 59 2.89 -5.91 -11.22
C THR A 59 2.44 -6.85 -12.35
N SER A 60 3.06 -8.04 -12.46
CA SER A 60 2.64 -9.06 -13.43
C SER A 60 1.28 -9.66 -13.08
N LEU A 61 0.97 -9.85 -11.79
CA LEU A 61 -0.36 -10.24 -11.34
C LEU A 61 -1.43 -9.18 -11.72
N ARG A 62 -1.17 -7.89 -11.50
CA ARG A 62 -2.08 -6.81 -11.92
C ARG A 62 -2.32 -6.80 -13.42
N SER A 63 -1.28 -7.03 -14.23
CA SER A 63 -1.42 -7.18 -15.68
C SER A 63 -2.35 -8.35 -16.04
N TYR A 64 -2.19 -9.51 -15.39
CA TYR A 64 -3.07 -10.65 -15.57
C TYR A 64 -4.52 -10.34 -15.18
N GLU A 65 -4.76 -9.71 -14.03
CA GLU A 65 -6.11 -9.39 -13.55
C GLU A 65 -6.89 -8.51 -14.53
N VAL A 66 -6.20 -7.64 -15.28
CA VAL A 66 -6.83 -6.77 -16.28
C VAL A 66 -6.94 -7.43 -17.67
N THR A 67 -5.92 -8.19 -18.08
CA THR A 67 -5.81 -8.68 -19.47
C THR A 67 -6.18 -10.14 -19.67
N GLY A 68 -6.22 -10.93 -18.60
CA GLY A 68 -6.35 -12.39 -18.64
C GLY A 68 -5.13 -13.10 -19.23
N ASN A 69 -4.00 -12.42 -19.45
CA ASN A 69 -2.83 -13.01 -20.08
C ASN A 69 -2.12 -14.01 -19.15
N GLN A 70 -2.24 -15.29 -19.48
CA GLN A 70 -1.66 -16.40 -18.71
C GLN A 70 -0.13 -16.33 -18.60
N GLN A 71 0.56 -15.73 -19.58
CA GLN A 71 2.02 -15.59 -19.51
C GLN A 71 2.46 -14.65 -18.39
N ASP A 72 1.63 -13.67 -18.06
CA ASP A 72 1.90 -12.70 -16.99
C ASP A 72 1.76 -13.37 -15.62
N LEU A 73 0.73 -14.21 -15.48
CA LEU A 73 0.51 -15.03 -14.29
C LEU A 73 1.63 -16.08 -14.12
N LEU A 74 2.07 -16.72 -15.20
CA LEU A 74 3.22 -17.63 -15.19
C LEU A 74 4.50 -16.92 -14.76
N SER A 75 4.76 -15.71 -15.29
CA SER A 75 5.94 -14.93 -14.92
C SER A 75 5.91 -14.53 -13.45
N SER A 76 4.74 -14.14 -12.93
CA SER A 76 4.54 -13.86 -11.50
C SER A 76 4.88 -15.08 -10.63
N SER A 77 4.36 -16.26 -10.99
CA SER A 77 4.66 -17.52 -10.29
C SER A 77 6.14 -17.87 -10.31
N GLN A 78 6.81 -17.77 -11.47
CA GLN A 78 8.24 -18.08 -11.59
C GLN A 78 9.10 -17.20 -10.69
N ILE A 79 8.77 -15.91 -10.60
CA ILE A 79 9.46 -14.99 -9.70
C ILE A 79 9.28 -15.42 -8.24
N ILE A 80 8.06 -15.75 -7.82
CA ILE A 80 7.77 -16.15 -6.44
C ILE A 80 8.51 -17.45 -6.09
N ASP A 81 8.50 -18.42 -7.00
CA ASP A 81 9.13 -19.74 -6.79
C ASP A 81 10.66 -19.64 -6.60
N THR A 82 11.30 -18.56 -7.04
CA THR A 82 12.75 -18.36 -6.81
C THR A 82 13.10 -18.21 -5.33
N TYR A 83 12.14 -17.82 -4.50
CA TYR A 83 12.32 -17.61 -3.07
C TYR A 83 11.85 -18.79 -2.21
N ASP A 84 11.33 -19.87 -2.81
CA ASP A 84 10.92 -21.10 -2.09
C ASP A 84 12.05 -21.69 -1.25
N SER A 85 13.30 -21.54 -1.69
CA SER A 85 14.50 -22.07 -1.03
C SER A 85 15.27 -21.03 -0.19
N ILE A 86 14.99 -19.73 -0.36
CA ILE A 86 15.76 -18.61 0.21
C ILE A 86 14.97 -17.86 1.32
N ALA A 87 13.63 -17.93 1.32
CA ALA A 87 12.76 -17.12 2.17
C ALA A 87 12.94 -17.35 3.69
N ALA A 88 13.43 -18.51 4.11
CA ALA A 88 13.72 -18.76 5.52
C ALA A 88 14.91 -17.94 6.06
N ALA A 89 15.80 -17.44 5.19
CA ALA A 89 17.07 -16.85 5.57
C ALA A 89 17.20 -15.33 5.33
N SER A 90 16.36 -14.71 4.48
CA SER A 90 16.64 -13.38 3.92
C SER A 90 15.92 -12.18 4.57
N THR A 91 14.76 -12.34 5.20
CA THR A 91 14.07 -11.23 5.89
C THR A 91 13.44 -11.67 7.22
N ARG A 92 13.66 -10.87 8.27
CA ARG A 92 13.14 -11.09 9.63
C ARG A 92 11.71 -10.57 9.80
N HIS A 93 11.21 -9.76 8.86
CA HIS A 93 9.89 -9.13 8.98
C HIS A 93 8.77 -10.07 8.56
N VAL A 94 7.58 -9.84 9.12
CA VAL A 94 6.38 -10.68 8.94
C VAL A 94 5.34 -10.08 7.99
N THR A 95 5.56 -8.84 7.52
CA THR A 95 4.55 -8.03 6.82
C THR A 95 4.41 -8.37 5.35
N PHE A 96 3.32 -7.89 4.73
CA PHE A 96 3.11 -7.98 3.29
C PHE A 96 4.21 -7.23 2.51
N LEU A 97 4.48 -5.97 2.86
CA LEU A 97 5.32 -5.11 2.03
C LEU A 97 6.81 -5.41 2.14
N CYS A 98 7.31 -5.67 3.35
CA CYS A 98 8.74 -5.76 3.62
C CYS A 98 9.18 -7.10 4.25
N GLY A 99 8.29 -8.10 4.31
CA GLY A 99 8.51 -9.33 5.05
C GLY A 99 8.09 -10.61 4.33
N ARG A 100 8.26 -11.73 5.04
CA ARG A 100 7.88 -13.07 4.58
C ARG A 100 6.38 -13.21 4.32
N GLY A 101 5.55 -12.42 5.01
CA GLY A 101 4.12 -12.37 4.79
C GLY A 101 3.75 -12.02 3.35
N GLY A 102 4.53 -11.15 2.68
CA GLY A 102 4.33 -10.83 1.27
C GLY A 102 4.60 -12.00 0.33
N ILE A 103 5.68 -12.75 0.59
CA ILE A 103 6.05 -13.94 -0.19
C ILE A 103 4.93 -14.97 -0.12
N TYR A 104 4.49 -15.30 1.10
CA TYR A 104 3.49 -16.34 1.31
C TYR A 104 2.11 -15.91 0.84
N ALA A 105 1.70 -14.67 1.14
CA ALA A 105 0.40 -14.17 0.72
C ALA A 105 0.29 -14.07 -0.82
N LEU A 106 1.29 -13.49 -1.49
CA LEU A 106 1.27 -13.37 -2.94
C LEU A 106 1.40 -14.74 -3.63
N GLY A 107 2.24 -15.63 -3.09
CA GLY A 107 2.39 -17.00 -3.59
C GLY A 107 1.10 -17.79 -3.51
N ALA A 108 0.38 -17.74 -2.38
CA ALA A 108 -0.91 -18.41 -2.22
C ALA A 108 -1.95 -17.90 -3.23
N VAL A 109 -2.02 -16.58 -3.43
CA VAL A 109 -2.97 -15.95 -4.38
C VAL A 109 -2.64 -16.27 -5.83
N VAL A 110 -1.38 -16.16 -6.24
CA VAL A 110 -0.94 -16.47 -7.61
C VAL A 110 -1.16 -17.96 -7.93
N ALA A 111 -0.82 -18.85 -6.99
CA ALA A 111 -1.08 -20.29 -7.15
C ALA A 111 -2.58 -20.59 -7.25
N ASN A 112 -3.42 -19.91 -6.46
CA ASN A 112 -4.87 -20.04 -6.55
C ASN A 112 -5.41 -19.63 -7.93
N TYR A 113 -4.96 -18.50 -8.48
CA TYR A 113 -5.35 -18.07 -9.83
C TYR A 113 -4.89 -19.05 -10.92
N LYS A 114 -3.75 -19.73 -10.73
CA LYS A 114 -3.26 -20.77 -11.64
C LYS A 114 -4.04 -22.09 -11.54
N GLY A 115 -4.89 -22.27 -10.53
CA GLY A 115 -5.50 -23.56 -10.21
C GLY A 115 -4.52 -24.59 -9.61
N ASP A 116 -3.35 -24.13 -9.14
CA ASP A 116 -2.36 -24.99 -8.49
C ASP A 116 -2.64 -25.06 -6.98
N HIS A 117 -3.56 -25.94 -6.61
CA HIS A 117 -3.99 -26.10 -5.22
C HIS A 117 -2.86 -26.58 -4.30
N GLN A 118 -1.92 -27.39 -4.80
CA GLN A 118 -0.80 -27.87 -4.00
C GLN A 118 0.14 -26.72 -3.62
N ARG A 119 0.50 -25.86 -4.59
CA ARG A 119 1.31 -24.66 -4.33
C ARG A 119 0.58 -23.65 -3.47
N ARG A 120 -0.73 -23.47 -3.69
CA ARG A 120 -1.56 -22.59 -2.86
C ARG A 120 -1.50 -23.02 -1.40
N ASP A 121 -1.73 -24.29 -1.12
CA ASP A 121 -1.77 -24.82 0.25
C ASP A 121 -0.38 -24.78 0.90
N PHE A 122 0.67 -25.01 0.13
CA PHE A 122 2.05 -24.83 0.59
C PHE A 122 2.32 -23.41 1.11
N PHE A 123 2.02 -22.38 0.32
CA PHE A 123 2.23 -20.99 0.75
C PHE A 123 1.30 -20.58 1.88
N LEU A 124 0.04 -21.04 1.86
CA LEU A 124 -0.90 -20.76 2.95
C LEU A 124 -0.42 -21.35 4.27
N ASN A 125 0.08 -22.60 4.28
CA ASN A 125 0.63 -23.23 5.47
C ASN A 125 1.85 -22.47 6.00
N LEU A 126 2.75 -22.00 5.13
CA LEU A 126 3.87 -21.14 5.55
C LEU A 126 3.41 -19.83 6.18
N PHE A 127 2.33 -19.23 5.67
CA PHE A 127 1.72 -18.04 6.29
C PHE A 127 1.12 -18.36 7.66
N LEU A 128 0.45 -19.50 7.82
CA LEU A 128 -0.13 -19.92 9.10
C LEU A 128 0.96 -20.26 10.13
N GLU A 129 2.09 -20.82 9.71
CA GLU A 129 3.29 -20.99 10.55
C GLU A 129 3.86 -19.64 10.98
N LEU A 130 3.96 -18.68 10.04
CA LEU A 130 4.39 -17.31 10.35
C LEU A 130 3.46 -16.62 11.36
N ALA A 131 2.16 -16.92 11.31
CA ALA A 131 1.16 -16.40 12.23
C ALA A 131 1.35 -16.88 13.68
N GLN A 132 2.13 -17.94 13.91
CA GLN A 132 2.50 -18.41 15.25
C GLN A 132 3.63 -17.60 15.90
N GLU A 133 4.15 -16.55 15.23
CA GLU A 133 5.14 -15.65 15.80
C GLU A 133 4.61 -15.05 17.12
N ARG A 134 5.32 -15.34 18.22
CA ARG A 134 4.88 -15.02 19.58
C ARG A 134 4.68 -13.52 19.79
N ALA A 135 5.44 -12.69 19.09
CA ALA A 135 5.31 -11.25 19.20
C ALA A 135 3.97 -10.71 18.67
N LEU A 136 3.35 -11.36 17.66
CA LEU A 136 2.15 -10.85 17.00
C LEU A 136 0.98 -10.55 17.97
N PRO A 137 0.54 -11.50 18.84
CA PRO A 137 -0.57 -11.26 19.76
C PRO A 137 -0.17 -10.56 21.08
N ILE A 138 1.10 -10.17 21.26
CA ILE A 138 1.55 -9.49 22.48
C ILE A 138 1.46 -7.98 22.28
N GLY A 139 0.70 -7.31 23.17
CA GLY A 139 0.49 -5.86 23.17
C GLY A 139 1.50 -5.06 24.00
N ALA A 140 1.00 -4.34 25.02
CA ALA A 140 1.65 -3.22 25.70
C ALA A 140 2.89 -3.53 26.56
N GLU A 141 3.25 -4.80 26.83
CA GLU A 141 4.49 -5.11 27.56
C GLU A 141 5.70 -4.73 26.69
N GLU A 142 6.38 -3.64 27.06
CA GLU A 142 7.55 -3.02 26.41
C GLU A 142 7.79 -3.48 24.96
N GLY A 143 6.99 -2.93 24.05
CA GLY A 143 7.16 -3.09 22.61
C GLY A 143 6.74 -4.45 22.04
N GLY A 144 6.03 -5.28 22.79
CA GLY A 144 5.55 -6.58 22.32
C GLY A 144 6.68 -7.40 21.70
N LEU A 145 7.73 -7.64 22.50
CA LEU A 145 9.01 -8.25 22.11
C LEU A 145 9.80 -7.46 21.04
N GLY A 146 9.56 -6.15 20.93
CA GLY A 146 10.23 -5.26 19.99
C GLY A 146 9.62 -5.19 18.58
N MET A 147 8.49 -5.87 18.33
CA MET A 147 7.77 -5.76 17.06
C MET A 147 6.96 -4.46 17.01
N SER A 148 7.08 -3.71 15.93
CA SER A 148 6.32 -2.47 15.73
C SER A 148 4.84 -2.74 15.40
N TYR A 149 4.04 -1.68 15.37
CA TYR A 149 2.61 -1.76 15.05
C TYR A 149 2.29 -1.39 13.60
N ASP A 150 3.24 -0.78 12.89
CA ASP A 150 3.01 -0.16 11.60
C ASP A 150 2.81 -1.12 10.41
N LEU A 151 2.48 -0.53 9.26
CA LEU A 151 2.17 -1.25 8.03
C LEU A 151 3.40 -1.86 7.36
N LEU A 152 4.55 -1.17 7.38
CA LEU A 152 5.73 -1.68 6.68
C LEU A 152 6.40 -2.83 7.43
N TYR A 153 6.50 -2.74 8.76
CA TYR A 153 7.33 -3.68 9.54
C TYR A 153 6.62 -4.35 10.71
N GLY A 154 5.39 -3.92 11.03
CA GLY A 154 4.70 -4.29 12.25
C GLY A 154 3.43 -5.13 12.08
N ARG A 155 2.68 -5.22 13.17
CA ARG A 155 1.43 -6.00 13.27
C ARG A 155 0.38 -5.61 12.23
N ALA A 156 0.20 -4.32 11.94
CA ALA A 156 -0.74 -3.89 10.91
C ALA A 156 -0.35 -4.44 9.52
N GLY A 157 0.94 -4.49 9.20
CA GLY A 157 1.44 -5.07 7.95
C GLY A 157 1.23 -6.58 7.82
N PHE A 158 1.25 -7.31 8.94
CA PHE A 158 0.88 -8.72 8.98
C PHE A 158 -0.63 -8.92 8.80
N LEU A 159 -1.43 -8.18 9.55
CA LEU A 159 -2.90 -8.22 9.45
C LEU A 159 -3.36 -7.89 8.03
N TRP A 160 -2.75 -6.89 7.37
CA TRP A 160 -3.03 -6.58 5.97
C TRP A 160 -2.76 -7.77 5.04
N ALA A 161 -1.65 -8.50 5.25
CA ALA A 161 -1.32 -9.69 4.47
C ALA A 161 -2.40 -10.78 4.62
N ALA A 162 -2.88 -11.01 5.85
CA ALA A 162 -3.94 -11.97 6.12
C ALA A 162 -5.26 -11.56 5.45
N LEU A 163 -5.63 -10.29 5.52
CA LEU A 163 -6.82 -9.76 4.84
C LEU A 163 -6.71 -9.89 3.31
N PHE A 164 -5.52 -9.69 2.74
CA PHE A 164 -5.26 -9.93 1.32
C PHE A 164 -5.48 -11.40 0.94
N ILE A 165 -4.97 -12.34 1.73
CA ILE A 165 -5.25 -13.77 1.52
C ILE A 165 -6.75 -14.04 1.56
N ASN A 166 -7.44 -13.57 2.60
CA ASN A 166 -8.87 -13.82 2.79
C ASN A 166 -9.73 -13.23 1.66
N LYS A 167 -9.35 -12.08 1.11
CA LYS A 167 -10.01 -11.47 -0.05
C LYS A 167 -9.98 -12.39 -1.28
N HIS A 168 -8.86 -13.06 -1.53
CA HIS A 168 -8.62 -13.82 -2.77
C HIS A 168 -8.90 -15.33 -2.64
N LEU A 169 -8.76 -15.91 -1.45
CA LEU A 169 -8.96 -17.35 -1.19
C LEU A 169 -10.26 -17.66 -0.46
N GLY A 170 -10.93 -16.64 0.11
CA GLY A 170 -12.16 -16.77 0.90
C GLY A 170 -11.97 -16.34 2.36
N GLN A 171 -13.06 -15.89 3.00
CA GLN A 171 -13.03 -15.19 4.29
C GLN A 171 -12.38 -15.97 5.45
N GLU A 172 -12.30 -17.29 5.36
CA GLU A 172 -11.77 -18.18 6.41
C GLU A 172 -10.43 -18.85 6.01
N ALA A 173 -9.76 -18.37 4.95
CA ALA A 173 -8.45 -18.91 4.55
C ALA A 173 -7.39 -18.70 5.64
N VAL A 174 -7.38 -17.52 6.27
CA VAL A 174 -6.70 -17.23 7.53
C VAL A 174 -7.77 -17.06 8.61
N PRO A 175 -7.87 -18.01 9.56
CA PRO A 175 -8.91 -18.03 10.58
C PRO A 175 -8.97 -16.79 11.48
N THR A 176 -10.17 -16.35 11.84
CA THR A 176 -10.41 -15.15 12.67
C THR A 176 -9.87 -15.30 14.10
N ASP A 177 -9.82 -16.51 14.65
CA ASP A 177 -9.25 -16.82 15.98
C ASP A 177 -7.74 -16.55 16.05
N ILE A 178 -7.03 -16.57 14.92
CA ILE A 178 -5.64 -16.13 14.81
C ILE A 178 -5.56 -14.60 14.77
N LEU A 179 -6.49 -13.94 14.08
CA LEU A 179 -6.40 -12.51 13.78
C LEU A 179 -6.87 -11.62 14.94
N VAL A 180 -7.94 -12.01 15.65
CA VAL A 180 -8.52 -11.20 16.73
C VAL A 180 -7.51 -10.88 17.84
N PRO A 181 -6.73 -11.84 18.37
CA PRO A 181 -5.72 -11.53 19.39
C PRO A 181 -4.67 -10.50 18.94
N ILE A 182 -4.35 -10.47 17.64
CA ILE A 182 -3.39 -9.52 17.07
C ILE A 182 -4.03 -8.13 16.95
N VAL A 183 -5.31 -8.06 16.57
CA VAL A 183 -6.09 -6.80 16.57
C VAL A 183 -6.19 -6.22 17.99
N ASP A 184 -6.49 -7.07 18.98
CA ASP A 184 -6.55 -6.69 20.39
C ASP A 184 -5.18 -6.16 20.88
N ALA A 185 -4.08 -6.81 20.47
CA ALA A 185 -2.73 -6.37 20.78
C ALA A 185 -2.41 -4.99 20.18
N VAL A 186 -2.84 -4.72 18.93
CA VAL A 186 -2.69 -3.41 18.29
C VAL A 186 -3.46 -2.34 19.07
N LEU A 187 -4.73 -2.59 19.40
CA LEU A 187 -5.56 -1.65 20.15
C LEU A 187 -5.00 -1.38 21.56
N ALA A 188 -4.61 -2.43 22.28
CA ALA A 188 -3.99 -2.32 23.60
C ALA A 188 -2.67 -1.51 23.53
N GLY A 189 -1.82 -1.78 22.54
CA GLY A 189 -0.59 -1.04 22.30
C GLY A 189 -0.84 0.44 21.95
N GLY A 190 -1.91 0.74 21.20
CA GLY A 190 -2.30 2.11 20.88
C GLY A 190 -2.77 2.89 22.11
N ARG A 191 -3.58 2.28 22.97
CA ARG A 191 -4.05 2.88 24.22
C ARG A 191 -2.91 3.16 25.18
N ASP A 192 -2.01 2.20 25.36
CA ASP A 192 -0.81 2.37 26.19
C ASP A 192 0.09 3.48 25.64
N GLY A 193 0.33 3.48 24.33
CA GLY A 193 1.16 4.49 23.67
C GLY A 193 0.58 5.91 23.73
N ALA A 194 -0.73 6.05 24.00
CA ALA A 194 -1.46 7.30 24.20
C ALA A 194 -1.52 7.78 25.66
N SER A 195 -0.96 7.04 26.61
CA SER A 195 -1.01 7.34 28.05
C SER A 195 -0.56 8.76 28.44
N ASP A 196 0.35 9.36 27.66
CA ASP A 196 0.86 10.72 27.89
C ASP A 196 0.22 11.80 26.99
N ASN A 197 -0.74 11.42 26.13
CA ASN A 197 -1.56 12.35 25.36
C ASN A 197 -2.97 11.77 25.12
N THR A 198 -3.83 11.91 26.11
CA THR A 198 -5.20 11.37 26.08
C THR A 198 -6.12 12.05 25.06
N ALA A 199 -5.69 13.13 24.41
CA ALA A 199 -6.46 13.76 23.33
C ALA A 199 -6.49 12.89 22.05
N CYS A 200 -5.52 11.98 21.90
CA CYS A 200 -5.46 11.02 20.82
C CYS A 200 -5.63 9.60 21.40
N PRO A 201 -6.78 8.92 21.24
CA PRO A 201 -7.06 7.67 21.93
C PRO A 201 -6.09 6.52 21.62
N LEU A 202 -5.55 6.48 20.40
CA LEU A 202 -4.56 5.50 19.98
C LEU A 202 -3.31 6.20 19.47
N MET A 203 -2.16 5.88 20.05
CA MET A 203 -0.88 6.45 19.64
C MET A 203 0.20 5.39 19.58
N TYR A 204 1.05 5.45 18.56
CA TYR A 204 2.07 4.46 18.29
C TYR A 204 3.43 5.13 18.05
N ARG A 205 4.51 4.39 18.26
CA ARG A 205 5.88 4.84 18.00
C ARG A 205 6.59 3.85 17.08
N TRP A 206 7.29 4.38 16.09
CA TRP A 206 8.26 3.63 15.27
C TRP A 206 9.63 4.31 15.43
N HIS A 207 10.63 3.55 15.86
CA HIS A 207 11.94 4.08 16.32
C HIS A 207 11.80 5.31 17.24
N GLY A 208 10.92 5.21 18.24
CA GLY A 208 10.64 6.28 19.21
C GLY A 208 9.83 7.47 18.68
N THR A 209 9.53 7.52 17.39
CA THR A 209 8.83 8.65 16.76
C THR A 209 7.34 8.33 16.53
N ARG A 210 6.46 9.28 16.86
CA ARG A 210 5.01 9.20 16.64
C ARG A 210 4.62 9.65 15.24
N TYR A 211 4.71 8.76 14.27
CA TYR A 211 4.35 9.05 12.88
C TYR A 211 2.85 9.05 12.64
N TRP A 212 2.39 9.86 11.68
CA TRP A 212 0.98 9.95 11.30
C TRP A 212 0.63 9.25 10.00
N GLY A 213 1.58 9.14 9.07
CA GLY A 213 1.29 8.69 7.70
C GLY A 213 1.09 7.17 7.57
N ALA A 214 0.85 6.71 6.34
CA ALA A 214 0.48 5.33 6.04
C ALA A 214 1.58 4.30 6.32
N ALA A 215 2.84 4.65 6.05
CA ALA A 215 3.93 3.68 6.09
C ALA A 215 4.22 3.21 7.51
N ASN A 216 4.53 4.16 8.41
CA ASN A 216 5.01 3.87 9.76
C ASN A 216 4.15 4.48 10.88
N GLY A 217 2.95 4.98 10.57
CA GLY A 217 2.18 5.83 11.47
C GLY A 217 0.71 5.49 11.61
N LEU A 218 -0.02 6.41 12.25
CA LEU A 218 -1.43 6.26 12.60
C LEU A 218 -2.31 5.86 11.40
N ALA A 219 -2.19 6.56 10.27
CA ALA A 219 -3.07 6.33 9.12
C ALA A 219 -3.03 4.88 8.64
N GLY A 220 -1.84 4.27 8.55
CA GLY A 220 -1.73 2.88 8.09
C GLY A 220 -2.24 1.86 9.10
N ILE A 221 -2.06 2.12 10.38
CA ILE A 221 -2.58 1.26 11.45
C ILE A 221 -4.11 1.32 11.46
N LEU A 222 -4.67 2.54 11.44
CA LEU A 222 -6.13 2.75 11.42
C LEU A 222 -6.76 2.22 10.14
N GLN A 223 -6.11 2.40 8.98
CA GLN A 223 -6.54 1.81 7.71
C GLN A 223 -6.79 0.32 7.85
N VAL A 224 -5.86 -0.42 8.48
CA VAL A 224 -5.98 -1.87 8.68
C VAL A 224 -7.06 -2.21 9.71
N LEU A 225 -7.13 -1.50 10.84
CA LEU A 225 -8.14 -1.74 11.88
C LEU A 225 -9.58 -1.58 11.34
N LEU A 226 -9.80 -0.67 10.38
CA LEU A 226 -11.09 -0.45 9.72
C LEU A 226 -11.59 -1.65 8.87
N HIS A 227 -10.78 -2.69 8.67
CA HIS A 227 -11.21 -3.93 8.02
C HIS A 227 -11.73 -5.00 9.00
N PHE A 228 -11.59 -4.79 10.30
CA PHE A 228 -12.03 -5.73 11.32
C PHE A 228 -13.34 -5.30 11.98
N SER A 229 -14.06 -6.28 12.52
CA SER A 229 -15.24 -6.01 13.35
C SER A 229 -14.78 -5.58 14.73
N LEU A 230 -14.88 -4.28 15.00
CA LEU A 230 -14.45 -3.66 16.25
C LEU A 230 -15.60 -3.62 17.26
N SER A 231 -15.29 -3.74 18.56
CA SER A 231 -16.27 -3.44 19.61
C SER A 231 -16.66 -1.96 19.56
N GLN A 232 -17.75 -1.59 20.24
CA GLN A 232 -18.17 -0.18 20.28
C GLN A 232 -17.07 0.73 20.83
N GLN A 233 -16.34 0.30 21.87
CA GLN A 233 -15.25 1.09 22.46
C GLN A 233 -14.07 1.20 21.50
N ASP A 234 -13.65 0.09 20.88
CA ASP A 234 -12.53 0.08 19.93
C ASP A 234 -12.84 0.96 18.70
N ALA A 235 -14.08 0.92 18.22
CA ALA A 235 -14.54 1.78 17.13
C ALA A 235 -14.49 3.27 17.49
N GLU A 236 -14.91 3.65 18.71
CA GLU A 236 -14.82 5.04 19.16
C GLU A 236 -13.37 5.50 19.36
N ASP A 237 -12.46 4.62 19.79
CA ASP A 237 -11.02 4.94 19.87
C ASP A 237 -10.43 5.19 18.47
N VAL A 238 -10.78 4.36 17.48
CA VAL A 238 -10.40 4.56 16.07
C VAL A 238 -10.95 5.89 15.53
N LYS A 239 -12.25 6.16 15.71
CA LYS A 239 -12.87 7.42 15.29
C LYS A 239 -12.25 8.63 15.97
N GLY A 240 -12.03 8.57 17.28
CA GLY A 240 -11.42 9.64 18.05
C GLY A 240 -10.00 9.94 17.58
N THR A 241 -9.23 8.91 17.21
CA THR A 241 -7.88 9.06 16.64
C THR A 241 -7.92 9.73 15.26
N LEU A 242 -8.86 9.34 14.38
CA LEU A 242 -9.05 10.00 13.09
C LEU A 242 -9.46 11.48 13.25
N ARG A 243 -10.40 11.77 14.16
CA ARG A 243 -10.83 13.14 14.48
C ARG A 243 -9.67 13.97 15.04
N TYR A 244 -8.83 13.39 15.89
CA TYR A 244 -7.62 14.02 16.39
C TYR A 244 -6.68 14.43 15.24
N MET A 245 -6.40 13.52 14.31
CA MET A 245 -5.55 13.84 13.15
C MET A 245 -6.17 14.94 12.28
N MET A 246 -7.49 14.89 12.04
CA MET A 246 -8.21 15.90 11.27
C MET A 246 -8.16 17.29 11.92
N SER A 247 -8.31 17.38 13.25
CA SER A 247 -8.31 18.66 13.97
C SER A 247 -6.92 19.28 14.11
N HIS A 248 -5.86 18.50 13.92
CA HIS A 248 -4.47 18.92 14.07
C HIS A 248 -3.70 18.97 12.73
N ARG A 249 -4.42 19.01 11.61
CA ARG A 249 -3.84 19.32 10.28
C ARG A 249 -3.29 20.75 10.24
N PHE A 250 -2.41 21.03 9.28
CA PHE A 250 -1.86 22.37 9.08
C PHE A 250 -2.99 23.37 8.74
N PRO A 251 -3.12 24.49 9.48
CA PRO A 251 -4.30 25.35 9.41
C PRO A 251 -4.45 26.07 8.07
N HIS A 252 -3.35 26.34 7.36
CA HIS A 252 -3.38 27.09 6.11
C HIS A 252 -3.53 26.20 4.87
N SER A 253 -2.80 25.09 4.81
CA SER A 253 -2.81 24.20 3.65
C SER A 253 -3.87 23.12 3.73
N GLY A 254 -4.31 22.75 4.94
CA GLY A 254 -5.12 21.54 5.18
C GLY A 254 -4.33 20.23 5.11
N ASN A 255 -3.02 20.28 4.86
CA ASN A 255 -2.17 19.10 4.80
C ASN A 255 -1.88 18.53 6.21
N TYR A 256 -1.34 17.32 6.29
CA TYR A 256 -1.12 16.62 7.54
C TYR A 256 0.38 16.54 7.88
N PRO A 257 0.78 16.72 9.14
CA PRO A 257 2.16 16.56 9.56
C PRO A 257 2.61 15.11 9.39
N SER A 258 3.90 14.90 9.14
CA SER A 258 4.45 13.54 9.03
C SER A 258 4.51 12.78 10.36
N ARG A 259 4.62 13.53 11.46
CA ARG A 259 4.73 13.05 12.85
C ARG A 259 4.27 14.14 13.82
N GLU A 260 3.98 13.74 15.06
CA GLU A 260 3.65 14.64 16.16
C GLU A 260 4.62 15.84 16.26
N GLY A 261 4.05 17.04 16.43
CA GLY A 261 4.79 18.29 16.63
C GLY A 261 5.65 18.76 15.46
N ASN A 262 5.61 18.11 14.28
CA ASN A 262 6.40 18.56 13.13
C ASN A 262 5.76 19.81 12.47
N PRO A 263 6.42 20.98 12.47
CA PRO A 263 5.86 22.19 11.86
C PRO A 263 6.09 22.26 10.34
N ARG A 264 6.81 21.30 9.75
CA ARG A 264 7.21 21.34 8.34
C ARG A 264 6.11 20.79 7.43
N ASP A 265 5.34 21.69 6.87
CA ASP A 265 4.36 21.38 5.83
C ASP A 265 5.02 21.26 4.45
N LYS A 266 5.46 20.03 4.10
CA LYS A 266 6.20 19.78 2.85
C LYS A 266 5.80 18.51 2.11
N LEU A 267 5.25 17.52 2.82
CA LEU A 267 5.05 16.18 2.27
C LEU A 267 3.57 16.00 1.92
N VAL A 268 3.29 15.76 0.65
CA VAL A 268 1.97 15.38 0.12
C VAL A 268 2.15 14.05 -0.60
N GLN A 269 2.16 12.99 0.20
CA GLN A 269 2.62 11.66 -0.18
C GLN A 269 1.79 10.58 0.53
N TRP A 270 1.73 9.38 -0.04
CA TRP A 270 1.11 8.25 0.67
C TRP A 270 1.85 7.98 1.99
N SER A 271 3.19 7.95 1.97
CA SER A 271 3.97 7.71 3.18
C SER A 271 3.71 8.76 4.28
N HIS A 272 3.59 10.04 3.92
CA HIS A 272 3.34 11.17 4.83
C HIS A 272 2.55 12.31 4.17
N GLY A 273 1.47 12.77 4.83
CA GLY A 273 0.67 13.92 4.37
C GLY A 273 -0.74 13.55 3.91
N ALA A 274 -1.37 14.43 3.14
CA ALA A 274 -2.79 14.34 2.80
C ALA A 274 -3.18 13.09 1.99
N THR A 275 -2.30 12.54 1.16
CA THR A 275 -2.62 11.42 0.27
C THR A 275 -3.09 10.17 1.03
N ASN A 276 -2.40 9.78 2.11
CA ASN A 276 -2.88 8.65 2.94
C ASN A 276 -4.18 8.98 3.67
N MET A 277 -4.37 10.23 4.09
CA MET A 277 -5.60 10.64 4.77
C MET A 277 -6.80 10.54 3.85
N VAL A 278 -6.67 10.85 2.56
CA VAL A 278 -7.74 10.63 1.58
C VAL A 278 -8.20 9.17 1.61
N MET A 279 -7.29 8.22 1.46
CA MET A 279 -7.59 6.79 1.44
C MET A 279 -8.17 6.30 2.78
N THR A 280 -7.53 6.67 3.88
CA THR A 280 -7.92 6.21 5.23
C THR A 280 -9.28 6.77 5.65
N LEU A 281 -9.54 8.05 5.38
CA LEU A 281 -10.83 8.67 5.66
C LEU A 281 -11.93 8.17 4.71
N SER A 282 -11.57 7.82 3.45
CA SER A 282 -12.50 7.15 2.54
C SER A 282 -12.95 5.80 3.09
N LYS A 283 -12.00 5.00 3.61
CA LYS A 283 -12.32 3.74 4.28
C LYS A 283 -13.16 3.96 5.54
N ALA A 284 -12.79 4.94 6.37
CA ALA A 284 -13.55 5.28 7.58
C ALA A 284 -15.00 5.69 7.25
N SER A 285 -15.22 6.46 6.19
CA SER A 285 -16.55 6.86 5.72
C SER A 285 -17.41 5.67 5.29
N GLN A 286 -16.81 4.65 4.66
CA GLN A 286 -17.52 3.42 4.31
C GLN A 286 -17.93 2.60 5.54
N VAL A 287 -17.06 2.53 6.56
CA VAL A 287 -17.30 1.76 7.79
C VAL A 287 -18.25 2.51 8.73
N PHE A 288 -18.19 3.84 8.74
CA PHE A 288 -18.94 4.72 9.62
C PHE A 288 -19.80 5.72 8.83
N PRO A 289 -20.81 5.26 8.06
CA PRO A 289 -21.56 6.11 7.11
C PRO A 289 -22.40 7.22 7.78
N LYS A 290 -22.60 7.16 9.10
CA LYS A 290 -23.29 8.19 9.88
C LYS A 290 -22.37 9.36 10.26
N ASP A 291 -21.07 9.11 10.36
CA ASP A 291 -20.03 10.09 10.72
C ASP A 291 -19.55 10.79 9.44
N ARG A 292 -20.39 11.69 8.90
CA ARG A 292 -20.16 12.35 7.60
C ARG A 292 -18.85 13.14 7.53
N GLU A 293 -18.31 13.55 8.67
CA GLU A 293 -17.06 14.28 8.75
C GLU A 293 -15.89 13.52 8.10
N PHE A 294 -15.91 12.18 8.09
CA PHE A 294 -14.86 11.40 7.43
C PHE A 294 -14.92 11.54 5.91
N ARG A 295 -16.13 11.58 5.34
CA ARG A 295 -16.31 11.85 3.90
C ARG A 295 -15.79 13.23 3.54
N ASP A 296 -16.18 14.24 4.32
CA ASP A 296 -15.80 15.63 4.06
C ASP A 296 -14.29 15.83 4.25
N GLY A 297 -13.71 15.23 5.29
CA GLY A 297 -12.27 15.23 5.52
C GLY A 297 -11.47 14.56 4.40
N ALA A 298 -11.98 13.46 3.82
CA ALA A 298 -11.36 12.82 2.66
C ALA A 298 -11.34 13.75 1.45
N ILE A 299 -12.46 14.45 1.18
CA ILE A 299 -12.59 15.39 0.06
C ILE A 299 -11.64 16.59 0.26
N GLU A 300 -11.60 17.16 1.45
CA GLU A 300 -10.71 18.27 1.79
C GLU A 300 -9.23 17.87 1.64
N ALA A 301 -8.83 16.69 2.10
CA ALA A 301 -7.50 16.14 1.87
C ALA A 301 -7.23 15.95 0.36
N GLY A 302 -8.25 15.56 -0.42
CA GLY A 302 -8.18 15.46 -1.88
C GLY A 302 -7.87 16.79 -2.57
N GLU A 303 -8.39 17.90 -2.06
CA GLU A 303 -8.06 19.24 -2.57
C GLU A 303 -6.59 19.61 -2.31
N VAL A 304 -6.02 19.16 -1.19
CA VAL A 304 -4.57 19.32 -0.92
C VAL A 304 -3.75 18.55 -1.95
N VAL A 305 -4.11 17.29 -2.21
CA VAL A 305 -3.44 16.45 -3.22
C VAL A 305 -3.58 17.05 -4.62
N TRP A 306 -4.74 17.62 -4.96
CA TRP A 306 -4.93 18.28 -6.25
C TRP A 306 -4.01 19.49 -6.43
N LYS A 307 -3.86 20.32 -5.40
CA LYS A 307 -3.04 21.54 -5.46
C LYS A 307 -1.53 21.25 -5.43
N ASN A 308 -1.10 20.23 -4.67
CA ASN A 308 0.30 20.03 -4.32
C ASN A 308 0.85 18.61 -4.57
N GLY A 309 0.06 17.72 -5.18
CA GLY A 309 0.39 16.31 -5.37
C GLY A 309 1.27 15.98 -6.58
N LEU A 310 1.52 16.93 -7.48
CA LEU A 310 2.49 16.78 -8.58
C LEU A 310 3.92 17.00 -8.08
N VAL A 311 4.40 16.04 -7.29
CA VAL A 311 5.74 16.05 -6.68
C VAL A 311 6.83 15.64 -7.68
N LYS A 312 8.10 15.83 -7.31
CA LYS A 312 9.26 15.49 -8.15
C LYS A 312 9.70 14.02 -8.07
N LYS A 313 8.78 13.11 -7.75
CA LYS A 313 9.04 11.67 -7.59
C LYS A 313 7.96 10.86 -8.27
N VAL A 314 8.28 9.64 -8.74
CA VAL A 314 7.35 8.83 -9.52
C VAL A 314 6.51 7.86 -8.68
N GLY A 315 7.10 7.20 -7.67
CA GLY A 315 6.57 5.96 -7.07
C GLY A 315 5.26 6.06 -6.29
N LEU A 316 4.80 4.90 -5.79
CA LEU A 316 3.61 4.80 -4.93
C LEU A 316 3.84 5.41 -3.54
N ALA A 317 5.04 5.25 -2.96
CA ALA A 317 5.28 5.66 -1.59
C ALA A 317 5.24 7.18 -1.42
N ASP A 318 5.93 7.89 -2.30
CA ASP A 318 6.27 9.30 -2.13
C ASP A 318 6.20 10.11 -3.42
N GLY A 319 5.59 9.55 -4.46
CA GLY A 319 5.52 10.11 -5.80
C GLY A 319 4.11 10.37 -6.34
N VAL A 320 4.08 10.85 -7.58
CA VAL A 320 2.85 11.21 -8.30
C VAL A 320 1.95 9.98 -8.51
N THR A 321 2.51 8.79 -8.67
CA THR A 321 1.72 7.55 -8.82
C THR A 321 0.85 7.32 -7.59
N GLY A 322 1.42 7.36 -6.39
CA GLY A 322 0.66 7.16 -5.15
C GLY A 322 -0.38 8.25 -4.93
N ASN A 323 -0.05 9.48 -5.29
CA ASN A 323 -0.97 10.61 -5.20
C ASN A 323 -2.17 10.48 -6.13
N ALA A 324 -2.03 9.85 -7.30
CA ALA A 324 -3.15 9.61 -8.21
C ALA A 324 -4.21 8.67 -7.59
N TYR A 325 -3.80 7.69 -6.78
CA TYR A 325 -4.72 6.78 -6.09
C TYR A 325 -5.63 7.47 -5.08
N ALA A 326 -5.24 8.63 -4.54
CA ALA A 326 -6.15 9.43 -3.71
C ALA A 326 -7.43 9.80 -4.48
N PHE A 327 -7.30 10.16 -5.76
CA PHE A 327 -8.47 10.49 -6.59
C PHE A 327 -9.24 9.24 -7.02
N LEU A 328 -8.58 8.10 -7.24
CA LEU A 328 -9.29 6.84 -7.46
C LEU A 328 -10.14 6.45 -6.24
N SER A 329 -9.59 6.66 -5.04
CA SER A 329 -10.30 6.41 -3.78
C SER A 329 -11.50 7.34 -3.59
N LEU A 330 -11.34 8.63 -3.90
CA LEU A 330 -12.43 9.60 -3.88
C LEU A 330 -13.49 9.30 -4.95
N TYR A 331 -13.08 8.80 -6.12
CA TYR A 331 -14.03 8.38 -7.15
C TYR A 331 -14.88 7.21 -6.64
N ARG A 332 -14.27 6.18 -6.05
CA ARG A 332 -15.00 5.05 -5.45
C ARG A 332 -15.89 5.48 -4.28
N LEU A 333 -15.45 6.46 -3.48
CA LEU A 333 -16.23 6.98 -2.35
C LEU A 333 -17.44 7.82 -2.78
N THR A 334 -17.27 8.69 -3.77
CA THR A 334 -18.24 9.74 -4.11
C THR A 334 -19.06 9.44 -5.35
N GLY A 335 -18.55 8.61 -6.27
CA GLY A 335 -19.11 8.40 -7.60
C GLY A 335 -18.91 9.57 -8.58
N GLU A 336 -18.25 10.66 -8.15
CA GLU A 336 -18.13 11.88 -8.94
C GLU A 336 -17.01 11.76 -9.99
N SER A 337 -17.36 11.94 -11.26
CA SER A 337 -16.43 11.77 -12.39
C SER A 337 -15.23 12.73 -12.35
N LEU A 338 -15.36 13.87 -11.67
CA LEU A 338 -14.25 14.81 -11.44
C LEU A 338 -13.00 14.12 -10.89
N TYR A 339 -13.16 13.21 -9.91
CA TYR A 339 -12.02 12.53 -9.31
C TYR A 339 -11.37 11.53 -10.28
N LYS A 340 -12.17 10.85 -11.10
CA LYS A 340 -11.66 10.02 -12.20
C LYS A 340 -10.84 10.87 -13.19
N ASP A 341 -11.29 12.07 -13.51
CA ASP A 341 -10.57 12.98 -14.41
C ASP A 341 -9.27 13.50 -13.79
N ARG A 342 -9.26 13.79 -12.48
CA ARG A 342 -8.04 14.16 -11.75
C ARG A 342 -7.01 13.01 -11.72
N ALA A 343 -7.46 11.77 -11.50
CA ALA A 343 -6.59 10.59 -11.58
C ALA A 343 -5.97 10.44 -12.98
N LYS A 344 -6.78 10.62 -14.04
CA LYS A 344 -6.30 10.62 -15.43
C LYS A 344 -5.32 11.75 -15.72
N ALA A 345 -5.50 12.94 -15.16
CA ALA A 345 -4.57 14.05 -15.32
C ALA A 345 -3.18 13.71 -14.73
N PHE A 346 -3.15 13.10 -13.53
CA PHE A 346 -1.91 12.63 -12.92
C PHE A 346 -1.24 11.52 -13.74
N ALA A 347 -2.04 10.59 -14.28
CA ALA A 347 -1.53 9.56 -15.18
C ALA A 347 -0.99 10.11 -16.51
N GLY A 348 -1.64 11.13 -17.08
CA GLY A 348 -1.14 11.86 -18.25
C GLY A 348 0.19 12.56 -17.97
N PHE A 349 0.32 13.21 -16.81
CA PHE A 349 1.60 13.77 -16.38
C PHE A 349 2.70 12.70 -16.27
N LEU A 350 2.40 11.54 -15.67
CA LEU A 350 3.31 10.41 -15.58
C LEU A 350 3.70 9.86 -16.96
N TYR A 351 2.75 9.76 -17.89
CA TYR A 351 3.02 9.27 -19.25
C TYR A 351 4.11 10.09 -19.96
N HIS A 352 4.15 11.40 -19.73
CA HIS A 352 5.16 12.27 -20.32
C HIS A 352 6.44 12.40 -19.48
N ASN A 353 6.36 12.27 -18.16
CA ASN A 353 7.46 12.68 -17.27
C ASN A 353 8.07 11.55 -16.42
N ALA A 354 7.44 10.37 -16.32
CA ALA A 354 7.85 9.32 -15.37
C ALA A 354 9.33 8.92 -15.51
N ARG A 355 9.79 8.68 -16.75
CA ARG A 355 11.20 8.31 -17.01
C ARG A 355 12.18 9.42 -16.61
N LYS A 356 11.83 10.68 -16.87
CA LYS A 356 12.64 11.82 -16.47
C LYS A 356 12.69 11.94 -14.95
N LEU A 357 11.56 11.78 -14.26
CA LEU A 357 11.50 11.84 -12.80
C LEU A 357 12.34 10.74 -12.12
N VAL A 358 12.38 9.54 -12.72
CA VAL A 358 13.26 8.46 -12.24
C VAL A 358 14.73 8.82 -12.45
N ALA A 359 15.08 9.34 -13.63
CA ALA A 359 16.44 9.77 -13.92
C ALA A 359 16.87 10.97 -13.06
N ASP A 360 15.99 11.90 -12.72
CA ASP A 360 16.34 13.05 -11.88
C ASP A 360 16.41 12.66 -10.38
N GLY A 361 15.77 11.54 -9.99
CA GLY A 361 15.58 11.09 -8.60
C GLY A 361 16.70 10.24 -8.01
N HIS A 362 17.92 10.31 -8.54
CA HIS A 362 19.10 9.46 -8.24
C HIS A 362 19.56 9.35 -6.75
N GLU A 363 18.80 9.81 -5.76
CA GLU A 363 19.16 9.69 -4.33
C GLU A 363 19.14 8.23 -3.82
N LEU A 364 18.37 7.33 -4.44
CA LEU A 364 18.22 5.94 -3.98
C LEU A 364 19.01 4.91 -4.83
N GLY A 365 19.72 5.31 -5.88
CA GLY A 365 20.43 4.39 -6.78
C GLY A 365 19.56 3.81 -7.91
N ALA A 366 20.20 3.26 -8.94
CA ALA A 366 19.55 2.84 -10.19
C ALA A 366 18.56 1.67 -10.02
N ASP A 367 18.79 0.80 -9.04
CA ASP A 367 18.01 -0.44 -8.85
C ASP A 367 16.59 -0.19 -8.35
N HIS A 368 16.34 0.90 -7.62
CA HIS A 368 15.00 1.23 -7.13
C HIS A 368 14.09 1.87 -8.18
N GLY A 369 14.64 2.29 -9.33
CA GLY A 369 13.89 2.98 -10.40
C GLY A 369 12.78 2.13 -11.04
N TYR A 370 12.82 0.81 -10.86
CA TYR A 370 11.81 -0.13 -11.35
C TYR A 370 10.99 -0.82 -10.25
N SER A 371 11.28 -0.52 -8.97
CA SER A 371 10.56 -1.10 -7.85
C SER A 371 9.08 -0.67 -7.79
N LEU A 372 8.25 -1.42 -7.07
CA LEU A 372 6.82 -1.13 -6.95
C LEU A 372 6.57 0.19 -6.22
N PHE A 373 7.22 0.42 -5.07
CA PHE A 373 6.91 1.59 -4.24
C PHE A 373 7.70 2.85 -4.58
N HIS A 374 8.89 2.75 -5.18
CA HIS A 374 9.69 3.93 -5.55
C HIS A 374 9.78 4.16 -7.07
N GLY A 375 9.52 3.14 -7.87
CA GLY A 375 9.82 3.13 -9.29
C GLY A 375 8.61 3.01 -10.22
N LEU A 376 8.90 2.57 -11.44
CA LEU A 376 7.96 2.51 -12.56
C LEU A 376 6.94 1.36 -12.48
N ALA A 377 7.20 0.31 -11.70
CA ALA A 377 6.25 -0.77 -11.49
C ALA A 377 4.93 -0.28 -10.89
N GLY A 378 5.00 0.67 -9.94
CA GLY A 378 3.81 1.32 -9.39
C GLY A 378 3.02 2.10 -10.44
N THR A 379 3.72 2.78 -11.36
CA THR A 379 3.09 3.52 -12.47
C THR A 379 2.35 2.59 -13.42
N ALA A 380 2.93 1.42 -13.73
CA ALA A 380 2.25 0.40 -14.52
C ALA A 380 0.96 -0.07 -13.84
N CYS A 381 1.01 -0.34 -12.53
CA CYS A 381 -0.17 -0.72 -11.74
C CYS A 381 -1.26 0.36 -11.79
N LEU A 382 -0.90 1.65 -11.61
CA LEU A 382 -1.85 2.76 -11.72
C LEU A 382 -2.54 2.80 -13.09
N TRP A 383 -1.80 2.61 -14.18
CA TRP A 383 -2.38 2.63 -15.52
C TRP A 383 -3.30 1.44 -15.79
N PHE A 384 -2.99 0.26 -15.26
CA PHE A 384 -3.92 -0.87 -15.27
C PHE A 384 -5.20 -0.55 -14.49
N ASP A 385 -5.07 0.01 -13.29
CA ASP A 385 -6.21 0.37 -12.42
C ASP A 385 -7.11 1.45 -13.03
N LEU A 386 -6.57 2.34 -13.85
CA LEU A 386 -7.34 3.36 -14.56
C LEU A 386 -8.25 2.82 -15.67
N LEU A 387 -8.04 1.57 -16.11
CA LEU A 387 -8.90 0.92 -17.08
C LEU A 387 -10.25 0.50 -16.46
N ALA A 388 -10.26 0.18 -15.17
CA ALA A 388 -11.45 -0.14 -14.38
C ALA A 388 -11.40 0.58 -13.02
N PRO A 389 -11.54 1.92 -12.98
CA PRO A 389 -11.27 2.73 -11.80
C PRO A 389 -12.20 2.40 -10.61
N GLU A 390 -13.39 1.88 -10.85
CA GLU A 390 -14.31 1.36 -9.84
C GLU A 390 -13.73 0.17 -9.05
N ASN A 391 -12.83 -0.61 -9.67
CA ASN A 391 -12.19 -1.79 -9.09
C ASN A 391 -10.73 -1.53 -8.67
N SER A 392 -10.28 -0.28 -8.75
CA SER A 392 -8.91 0.09 -8.40
C SER A 392 -8.65 0.00 -6.90
N SER A 393 -7.41 -0.25 -6.52
CA SER A 393 -6.99 -0.34 -5.12
C SER A 393 -5.50 -0.04 -5.00
N PHE A 394 -5.11 0.91 -4.14
CA PHE A 394 -3.69 1.18 -3.87
C PHE A 394 -2.98 -0.12 -3.41
N PRO A 395 -1.92 -0.58 -4.12
CA PRO A 395 -1.21 -1.80 -3.80
C PRO A 395 -0.66 -1.83 -2.36
N GLY A 396 -1.01 -2.85 -1.58
CA GLY A 396 -0.50 -2.97 -0.20
C GLY A 396 -1.11 -2.01 0.82
N TYR A 397 -2.22 -1.33 0.48
CA TYR A 397 -2.90 -0.40 1.39
C TYR A 397 -4.42 -0.55 1.35
N GLU A 398 -5.03 -0.53 0.16
CA GLU A 398 -6.47 -0.71 -0.03
C GLU A 398 -6.77 -2.16 -0.44
N LEU A 399 -7.91 -2.67 0.02
CA LEU A 399 -8.41 -4.03 -0.25
C LEU A 399 -9.80 -3.97 -0.88
#